data_AF-A0A7V3I8F9-F1
#
_entry.id   AF-A0A7V3I8F9-F1
#
_cell.length_a   1.000
_cell.length_b   1.000
_cell.length_c   1.000
_cell.angle_alpha   90.00
_cell.angle_beta   90.00
_cell.angle_gamma   90.00
#
_symmetry.space_group_name_H-M   'P 1'
#
loop_
_entity.id
_entity.type
_entity.pdbx_description
1 polymer ?
#
loop_
_entity_poly.entity_id
_entity_poly.type
_entity_poly.pdbx_seq_one_letter_code
_entity_poly.pdbx_strand_id
1 'polypeptide(L)'
;LADGVPARVIELNVIGLRRSGVPPAARATLRQAYKILYRSDLNLSQAIARIEDELEMTEELQYLIDFMRGTQRGYAGRGNDRRRE
;
A
#
# COMPACT_ATOMS: atom_id res chain seq x y z
N LEU A 1 1.98 -9.39 0.59
CA LEU A 1 1.66 -10.80 0.82
C LEU A 1 0.28 -10.86 1.42
N ALA A 2 -0.58 -11.68 0.85
CA ALA A 2 -1.92 -11.93 1.37
C ALA A 2 -2.20 -13.43 1.24
N ASP A 3 -2.88 -14.00 2.21
CA ASP A 3 -3.20 -15.43 2.24
C ASP A 3 -4.46 -15.68 3.09
N GLY A 4 -5.03 -16.88 2.99
CA GLY A 4 -6.19 -17.35 3.74
C GLY A 4 -7.52 -17.26 2.99
N VAL A 5 -8.58 -17.81 3.62
CA VAL A 5 -9.96 -17.79 3.13
C VAL A 5 -10.89 -17.36 4.28
N PRO A 6 -11.37 -16.09 4.30
CA PRO A 6 -11.04 -15.01 3.38
C PRO A 6 -9.59 -14.52 3.52
N ALA A 7 -9.04 -13.99 2.43
CA ALA A 7 -7.66 -13.53 2.39
C ALA A 7 -7.44 -12.32 3.30
N ARG A 8 -6.30 -12.30 3.99
CA ARG A 8 -5.85 -11.17 4.83
C ARG A 8 -4.46 -10.71 4.42
N VAL A 9 -4.18 -9.43 4.64
CA VAL A 9 -2.85 -8.87 4.41
C VAL A 9 -1.90 -9.34 5.51
N ILE A 10 -0.77 -9.95 5.12
CA ILE A 10 0.22 -10.52 6.04
C ILE A 10 1.42 -9.59 6.22
N GLU A 11 2.09 -9.23 5.11
CA GLU A 11 3.31 -8.42 5.13
C GLU A 11 3.63 -7.84 3.74
N LEU A 12 4.59 -6.93 3.65
CA LEU A 12 5.22 -6.47 2.42
C LEU A 12 5.97 -7.61 1.69
N ASN A 13 5.86 -7.69 0.36
CA ASN A 13 6.60 -8.67 -0.44
C ASN A 13 8.06 -8.25 -0.66
N VAL A 14 8.88 -8.35 0.38
CA VAL A 14 10.27 -7.87 0.37
C VAL A 14 11.14 -8.63 -0.65
N ILE A 15 10.90 -9.93 -0.84
CA ILE A 15 11.64 -10.74 -1.81
C ILE A 15 11.35 -10.25 -3.23
N GLY A 16 10.07 -10.01 -3.57
CA GLY A 16 9.67 -9.44 -4.85
C GLY A 16 10.30 -8.07 -5.08
N LEU A 17 10.21 -7.17 -4.10
CA LEU A 17 10.81 -5.84 -4.20
C LEU A 17 12.33 -5.87 -4.39
N ARG A 18 13.04 -6.79 -3.71
CA ARG A 18 14.48 -6.99 -3.91
C ARG A 18 14.80 -7.45 -5.33
N ARG A 19 14.04 -8.40 -5.87
CA ARG A 19 14.22 -8.91 -7.24
C ARG A 19 13.93 -7.84 -8.30
N SER A 20 13.00 -6.94 -8.02
CA SER A 20 12.67 -5.80 -8.89
C SER A 20 13.65 -4.63 -8.76
N GLY A 21 14.69 -4.73 -7.93
CA GLY A 21 15.71 -3.69 -7.79
C GLY A 21 15.30 -2.51 -6.90
N VAL A 22 14.22 -2.62 -6.11
CA VAL A 22 13.78 -1.53 -5.23
C VAL A 22 14.84 -1.27 -4.14
N PRO A 23 15.31 -0.02 -3.99
CA PRO A 23 16.37 0.33 -3.05
C PRO A 23 16.05 -0.07 -1.59
N PRO A 24 17.07 -0.36 -0.77
CA PRO A 24 16.86 -0.67 0.65
C PRO A 24 16.10 0.43 1.41
N ALA A 25 16.38 1.70 1.12
CA ALA A 25 15.72 2.86 1.74
C ALA A 25 14.21 2.87 1.42
N ALA A 26 13.85 2.82 0.13
CA ALA A 26 12.44 2.73 -0.29
C ALA A 26 11.72 1.51 0.31
N ARG A 27 12.38 0.34 0.38
CA ARG A 27 11.81 -0.84 1.06
C ARG A 27 11.57 -0.64 2.56
N ALA A 28 12.43 0.15 3.23
CA ALA A 28 12.25 0.49 4.64
C ALA A 28 11.05 1.43 4.82
N THR A 29 10.94 2.47 3.98
CA THR A 29 9.80 3.38 3.95
C THR A 29 8.49 2.64 3.68
N LEU A 30 8.44 1.79 2.66
CA LEU A 30 7.27 0.95 2.35
C LEU A 30 6.87 0.02 3.51
N ARG A 31 7.85 -0.48 4.27
CA ARG A 31 7.57 -1.31 5.45
C ARG A 31 6.96 -0.49 6.59
N GLN A 32 7.37 0.77 6.78
CA GLN A 32 6.75 1.67 7.74
C GLN A 32 5.32 2.03 7.30
N ALA A 33 5.12 2.39 6.03
CA ALA A 33 3.80 2.63 5.46
C ALA A 33 2.85 1.43 5.63
N TYR A 34 3.34 0.20 5.40
CA TYR A 34 2.57 -1.02 5.67
C TYR A 34 2.05 -1.11 7.11
N LYS A 35 2.90 -0.75 8.11
CA LYS A 35 2.49 -0.77 9.51
C LYS A 35 1.40 0.27 9.77
N ILE A 36 1.55 1.47 9.23
CA ILE A 36 0.54 2.54 9.38
C ILE A 36 -0.79 2.13 8.73
N LEU A 37 -0.76 1.49 7.57
CA LEU A 37 -1.97 1.09 6.83
C LEU A 37 -2.73 -0.09 7.47
N TYR A 38 -2.02 -1.08 8.02
CA TYR A 38 -2.64 -2.37 8.38
C TYR A 38 -2.44 -2.80 9.83
N ARG A 39 -1.60 -2.10 10.60
CA ARG A 39 -1.29 -2.41 12.00
C ARG A 39 -1.59 -1.24 12.94
N SER A 40 -2.08 -0.13 12.42
CA SER A 40 -2.61 0.98 13.20
C SER A 40 -4.14 0.92 13.21
N ASP A 41 -4.75 1.50 14.25
CA ASP A 41 -6.21 1.62 14.37
C ASP A 41 -6.74 2.84 13.60
N LEU A 42 -6.23 3.03 12.37
CA LEU A 42 -6.53 4.18 11.52
C LEU A 42 -7.34 3.72 10.30
N ASN A 43 -8.30 4.55 9.89
CA ASN A 43 -8.93 4.35 8.58
C ASN A 43 -7.98 4.78 7.45
N LEU A 44 -8.34 4.46 6.21
CA LEU A 44 -7.47 4.70 5.05
C LEU A 44 -7.04 6.16 4.90
N SER A 45 -7.97 7.11 5.03
CA SER A 45 -7.69 8.54 4.87
C SER A 45 -6.74 9.04 5.96
N GLN A 46 -6.94 8.61 7.20
CA GLN A 46 -6.06 8.94 8.33
C GLN A 46 -4.67 8.33 8.16
N ALA A 47 -4.59 7.07 7.73
CA ALA A 47 -3.33 6.38 7.49
C ALA A 47 -2.52 7.04 6.37
N ILE A 48 -3.17 7.45 5.27
CA ILE A 48 -2.52 8.18 4.18
C ILE A 48 -1.99 9.53 4.66
N ALA A 49 -2.81 10.31 5.37
CA ALA A 49 -2.37 11.61 5.90
C ALA A 49 -1.15 11.46 6.83
N ARG A 50 -1.14 10.44 7.69
CA ARG A 50 0.00 10.14 8.56
C ARG A 50 1.25 9.72 7.79
N ILE A 51 1.09 8.94 6.72
CA ILE A 51 2.20 8.55 5.86
C ILE A 51 2.83 9.76 5.17
N GLU A 52 2.00 10.68 4.65
CA GLU A 52 2.46 11.89 3.96
C GLU A 52 3.19 12.87 4.91
N ASP A 53 2.87 12.84 6.21
CA ASP A 53 3.49 13.68 7.24
C ASP A 53 4.78 13.06 7.83
N GLU A 54 4.77 11.76 8.11
CA GLU A 54 5.84 11.10 8.87
C GLU A 54 6.95 10.48 8.01
N LEU A 55 6.68 10.15 6.74
CA LEU A 55 7.58 9.35 5.92
C LEU A 55 8.16 10.16 4.74
N GLU A 56 9.43 9.88 4.41
CA GLU A 56 10.06 10.42 3.20
C GLU A 56 9.34 9.92 1.94
N MET A 57 8.93 10.85 1.07
CA MET A 57 8.23 10.49 -0.16
C MET A 57 9.21 9.94 -1.21
N THR A 58 9.14 8.64 -1.45
CA THR A 58 9.83 7.97 -2.56
C THR A 58 8.86 7.69 -3.72
N GLU A 59 9.38 7.42 -4.91
CA GLU A 59 8.54 7.05 -6.07
C GLU A 59 7.64 5.85 -5.78
N GLU A 60 8.17 4.84 -5.06
CA GLU A 60 7.41 3.64 -4.70
C GLU A 60 6.36 3.91 -3.62
N LEU A 61 6.63 4.82 -2.67
CA LEU A 61 5.64 5.22 -1.67
C LEU A 61 4.51 6.03 -2.32
N GLN A 62 4.85 6.96 -3.20
CA GLN A 62 3.87 7.74 -3.96
C GLN A 62 2.97 6.81 -4.78
N TYR A 63 3.55 5.85 -5.50
CA TYR A 63 2.81 4.84 -6.24
C TYR A 63 1.82 4.06 -5.34
N LEU A 64 2.25 3.65 -4.14
CA LEU A 64 1.39 2.97 -3.18
C LEU A 64 0.22 3.86 -2.74
N ILE A 65 0.46 5.12 -2.40
CA ILE A 65 -0.59 6.06 -1.98
C ILE A 65 -1.61 6.25 -3.10
N ASP A 66 -1.16 6.45 -4.33
CA ASP A 66 -2.03 6.65 -5.49
C ASP A 66 -2.87 5.40 -5.78
N PHE A 67 -2.27 4.22 -5.69
CA PHE A 67 -3.00 2.95 -5.79
C PHE A 67 -4.09 2.83 -4.72
N MET A 68 -3.78 3.13 -3.46
CA MET A 68 -4.75 3.05 -2.36
C MET A 68 -5.89 4.05 -2.53
N ARG A 69 -5.59 5.28 -2.97
CA ARG A 69 -6.61 6.30 -3.31
C ARG A 69 -7.50 5.86 -4.47
N GLY A 70 -6.93 5.18 -5.47
CA GLY A 70 -7.66 4.65 -6.62
C GLY A 70 -8.60 3.48 -6.28
N THR A 71 -8.21 2.65 -5.30
CA THR A 71 -8.92 1.41 -4.96
C THR A 71 -10.36 1.64 -4.48
N GLN A 72 -10.66 2.78 -3.86
CA GLN A 72 -12.02 3.14 -3.43
C GLN A 72 -13.00 3.35 -4.59
N ARG A 73 -12.50 3.46 -5.83
CA ARG A 73 -13.30 3.65 -7.05
C ARG A 73 -13.50 2.35 -7.84
N GLY A 74 -12.91 1.24 -7.40
CA GLY A 74 -12.95 -0.04 -8.10
C GLY A 74 -14.35 -0.65 -8.20
N TYR A 75 -14.62 -1.36 -9.30
CA TYR A 75 -15.89 -2.02 -9.57
C TYR A 75 -15.80 -3.55 -9.35
N ALA A 76 -16.88 -4.16 -8.85
CA ALA A 76 -17.01 -5.62 -8.68
C ALA A 76 -15.86 -6.29 -7.88
N GLY A 77 -15.34 -5.61 -6.85
CA GLY A 77 -14.24 -6.12 -6.02
C GLY A 77 -12.86 -6.03 -6.68
N ARG A 78 -12.74 -5.35 -7.84
CA ARG A 78 -11.48 -5.11 -8.53
C ARG A 78 -11.10 -3.65 -8.38
N GLY A 79 -10.14 -3.38 -7.50
CA GLY A 79 -9.72 -2.02 -7.11
C GLY A 79 -9.34 -1.09 -8.26
N ASN A 80 -8.83 -1.63 -9.37
CA ASN A 80 -8.38 -0.85 -10.53
C ASN A 80 -9.39 -0.81 -11.69
N ASP A 81 -10.48 -1.58 -11.63
CA ASP A 81 -11.47 -1.59 -12.71
C ASP A 81 -12.31 -0.31 -12.58
N ARG A 82 -12.18 0.58 -13.56
CA ARG A 82 -13.07 1.75 -13.67
C ARG A 82 -14.49 1.27 -13.97
N ARG A 83 -15.51 1.94 -13.41
CA ARG A 83 -16.90 1.73 -13.83
C ARG A 83 -16.96 1.84 -15.36
N ARG A 84 -17.54 0.83 -16.02
CA ARG A 84 -17.87 0.95 -17.44
C ARG A 84 -18.97 2.01 -17.54
N GLU A 85 -18.71 3.07 -18.31
CA GLU A 85 -19.72 4.04 -18.75
C GLU A 85 -20.67 3.40 -19.76
#